data_AF-A0A0G0DVG6-F1
#
_entry.id   AF-A0A0G0DVG6-F1
#
_cell.length_a   1.000
_cell.length_b   1.000
_cell.length_c   1.000
_cell.angle_alpha   90.00
_cell.angle_beta   90.00
_cell.angle_gamma   90.00
#
_symmetry.space_group_name_H-M   'P 1'
#
loop_
_entity.id
_entity.type
_entity.pdbx_description
1 polymer ?
#
loop_
_entity_poly.entity_id
_entity_poly.type
_entity_poly.pdbx_seq_one_letter_code
_entity_poly.pdbx_strand_id
1 'polypeptide(L)'
;MEDNLDEIASGKKEYAKILKSFYGPFTKEIKSKEKIEKVTNLGKADAKYKCPLCKGAMIIKLGKTGKFLSCEKFPDCTGARTIDGKILEGPKETGEKCPQCETGKLVTREGKFGKFISCDQFP
;
A
#
# COMPACT_ATOMS: atom_id res chain seq x y z
N MET A 1 -14.78 23.61 -3.53
CA MET A 1 -15.64 22.40 -3.53
C MET A 1 -16.70 22.57 -2.47
N GLU A 2 -16.30 22.85 -1.22
CA GLU A 2 -17.17 23.22 -0.10
C GLU A 2 -18.24 24.28 -0.46
N ASP A 3 -17.85 25.41 -1.06
CA ASP A 3 -18.81 26.47 -1.43
C ASP A 3 -19.95 25.99 -2.36
N ASN A 4 -19.65 25.05 -3.26
CA ASN A 4 -20.67 24.47 -4.15
C ASN A 4 -21.60 23.50 -3.38
N LEU A 5 -21.11 22.86 -2.32
CA LEU A 5 -21.92 21.97 -1.46
C LEU A 5 -22.88 22.79 -0.59
N ASP A 6 -22.43 23.93 -0.07
CA ASP A 6 -23.27 24.86 0.70
C ASP A 6 -24.38 25.48 -0.16
N GLU A 7 -24.09 25.76 -1.44
CA GLU A 7 -25.09 26.25 -2.39
C GLU A 7 -26.12 25.18 -2.78
N ILE A 8 -25.74 23.90 -2.79
CA ILE A 8 -26.70 22.80 -2.95
C ILE A 8 -27.57 22.68 -1.69
N ALA A 9 -26.96 22.74 -0.50
CA ALA A 9 -27.67 22.65 0.78
C ALA A 9 -28.68 23.80 0.97
N SER A 10 -28.35 25.00 0.48
CA SER A 10 -29.25 26.16 0.47
C SER A 10 -30.22 26.19 -0.72
N GLY A 11 -30.24 25.16 -1.56
CA GLY A 11 -31.17 25.03 -2.70
C GLY A 11 -30.87 25.95 -3.89
N LYS A 12 -29.74 26.66 -3.87
CA LYS A 12 -29.33 27.61 -4.91
C LYS A 12 -28.78 26.91 -6.16
N LYS A 13 -28.27 25.69 -6.03
CA LYS A 13 -27.70 24.90 -7.13
C LYS A 13 -28.18 23.45 -7.13
N GLU A 14 -28.25 22.88 -8.33
CA GLU A 14 -28.67 21.50 -8.55
C GLU A 14 -27.47 20.54 -8.49
N TYR A 15 -27.56 19.53 -7.62
CA TYR A 15 -26.44 18.61 -7.34
C TYR A 15 -25.88 17.91 -8.59
N ALA A 16 -26.76 17.49 -9.51
CA ALA A 16 -26.38 16.75 -10.71
C ALA A 16 -25.46 17.57 -11.63
N LYS A 17 -25.67 18.90 -11.70
CA LYS A 17 -24.84 19.82 -12.50
C LYS A 17 -23.44 19.95 -11.94
N ILE A 18 -23.31 20.07 -10.62
CA ILE A 18 -22.01 20.15 -9.92
C ILE A 18 -21.23 18.85 -10.03
N LEU A 19 -21.89 17.70 -9.90
CA LEU A 19 -21.22 16.41 -10.08
C LEU A 19 -20.69 16.26 -11.50
N LYS A 20 -21.47 16.63 -12.52
CA LYS A 20 -21.03 16.55 -13.92
C LYS A 20 -19.86 17.48 -14.20
N SER A 21 -19.86 18.69 -13.64
CA SER A 21 -18.76 19.66 -13.82
C SER A 21 -17.48 19.26 -13.08
N PHE A 22 -17.59 18.51 -11.98
CA PHE A 22 -16.43 17.96 -11.26
C PHE A 22 -15.85 16.72 -11.95
N TYR A 23 -16.68 15.70 -12.20
CA TYR A 23 -16.20 14.41 -12.73
C TYR A 23 -15.69 14.50 -14.18
N GLY A 24 -16.22 15.42 -15.00
CA GLY A 24 -15.78 15.62 -16.38
C GLY A 24 -14.27 15.91 -16.52
N PRO A 25 -13.75 17.01 -15.94
CA PRO A 25 -12.32 17.30 -15.95
C PRO A 25 -11.52 16.31 -15.10
N PHE A 26 -12.02 15.90 -13.93
CA PHE A 26 -11.31 15.00 -13.02
C PHE A 26 -11.00 13.64 -13.67
N THR A 27 -11.94 13.06 -14.41
CA THR A 27 -11.71 11.79 -15.12
C THR A 27 -10.68 11.91 -16.24
N LYS A 28 -10.57 13.08 -16.89
CA LYS A 28 -9.50 13.35 -17.87
C LYS A 28 -8.14 13.41 -17.19
N GLU A 29 -8.04 14.04 -16.03
CA GLU A 29 -6.80 14.09 -15.25
C GLU A 29 -6.37 12.72 -14.71
N ILE A 30 -7.31 11.87 -14.29
CA ILE A 30 -6.98 10.50 -13.88
C ILE A 30 -6.38 9.74 -15.07
N LYS A 31 -7.05 9.77 -16.23
CA LYS A 31 -6.61 9.07 -17.44
C LYS A 31 -5.23 9.54 -17.92
N SER A 32 -4.92 10.84 -17.78
CA SER A 32 -3.60 11.35 -18.15
C SER A 32 -2.49 10.86 -17.21
N LYS A 33 -2.84 10.52 -15.96
CA LYS A 33 -1.88 10.06 -14.94
C LYS A 33 -1.82 8.55 -14.75
N GLU A 34 -2.74 7.77 -15.32
CA GLU A 34 -2.73 6.29 -15.25
C GLU A 34 -1.43 5.66 -15.79
N LYS A 35 -0.79 6.32 -16.76
CA LYS A 35 0.44 5.82 -17.41
C LYS A 35 1.73 6.27 -16.73
N ILE A 36 1.66 7.07 -15.68
CA ILE A 36 2.85 7.52 -14.95
C ILE A 36 3.33 6.35 -14.09
N GLU A 37 4.59 5.96 -14.25
CA GLU A 37 5.19 4.96 -13.35
C GLU A 37 5.01 5.41 -11.90
N LYS A 38 4.60 4.47 -11.04
CA LYS A 38 4.43 4.77 -9.62
C LYS A 38 5.75 5.34 -9.09
N VAL A 39 5.71 6.60 -8.64
CA VAL A 39 6.82 7.33 -7.96
C VAL A 39 7.30 6.60 -6.69
N THR A 40 6.68 5.47 -6.36
CA THR A 40 7.10 4.58 -5.30
C THR A 40 8.49 4.00 -5.50
N ASN A 41 9.03 3.89 -6.71
CA ASN A 41 10.42 3.44 -6.90
C ASN A 41 11.38 4.64 -6.83
N LEU A 42 12.18 4.70 -5.76
CA LEU A 42 13.11 5.80 -5.47
C LEU A 42 14.56 5.49 -5.91
N GLY A 43 14.77 4.39 -6.63
CA GLY A 43 16.07 3.99 -7.18
C GLY A 43 16.71 2.79 -6.49
N LYS A 44 18.00 2.57 -6.76
CA LYS A 44 18.79 1.45 -6.23
C LYS A 44 19.17 1.70 -4.77
N ALA A 45 19.13 0.64 -3.95
CA ALA A 45 19.64 0.68 -2.59
C ALA A 45 21.17 0.51 -2.58
N ASP A 46 21.80 0.88 -1.46
CA ASP A 46 23.22 0.62 -1.24
C ASP A 46 23.54 -0.88 -1.32
N ALA A 47 24.67 -1.23 -1.93
CA ALA A 47 25.11 -2.63 -2.12
C ALA A 47 25.33 -3.41 -0.80
N LYS A 48 25.41 -2.72 0.35
CA LYS A 48 25.50 -3.33 1.68
C LYS A 48 24.23 -4.09 2.07
N TYR A 49 23.06 -3.70 1.58
CA TYR A 49 21.78 -4.30 1.97
C TYR A 49 21.31 -5.30 0.93
N LYS A 50 21.61 -6.58 1.17
CA LYS A 50 21.15 -7.70 0.34
C LYS A 50 19.80 -8.23 0.81
N CYS A 51 18.98 -8.72 -0.13
CA CYS A 51 17.70 -9.32 0.17
C CYS A 51 17.85 -10.48 1.18
N PRO A 52 17.05 -10.55 2.26
CA PRO A 52 17.15 -11.62 3.25
C PRO A 52 16.73 -13.01 2.71
N LEU A 53 15.89 -13.06 1.67
CA LEU A 53 15.37 -14.31 1.10
C LEU A 53 16.25 -14.84 -0.04
N CYS A 54 16.61 -13.99 -1.01
CA CYS A 54 17.32 -14.43 -2.23
C CYS A 54 18.77 -13.91 -2.33
N LYS A 55 19.24 -13.11 -1.36
CA LYS A 55 20.57 -12.46 -1.35
C LYS A 55 20.85 -11.53 -2.55
N GLY A 56 19.85 -11.23 -3.37
CA GLY A 56 19.93 -10.31 -4.50
C GLY A 56 19.97 -8.83 -4.10
N ALA A 57 20.06 -7.96 -5.10
CA ALA A 57 20.02 -6.52 -4.92
C ALA A 57 18.63 -6.03 -4.45
N MET A 58 18.64 -4.86 -3.82
CA MET A 58 17.45 -4.20 -3.28
C MET A 58 17.27 -2.82 -3.93
N ILE A 59 16.03 -2.38 -3.97
CA ILE A 59 15.60 -1.06 -4.45
C ILE A 59 14.88 -0.32 -3.34
N ILE A 60 15.03 0.99 -3.31
CA ILE A 60 14.34 1.84 -2.33
C ILE A 60 12.92 2.07 -2.85
N LYS A 61 11.93 1.68 -2.05
CA LYS A 61 10.52 1.94 -2.33
C LYS A 61 9.89 2.84 -1.28
N LEU A 62 8.95 3.68 -1.70
CA LEU A 62 8.09 4.46 -0.81
C LEU A 62 6.83 3.65 -0.51
N GLY A 63 6.67 3.23 0.74
CA GLY A 63 5.46 2.61 1.28
C GLY A 63 4.65 3.59 2.14
N LYS A 64 3.52 3.12 2.68
CA LYS A 64 2.64 3.91 3.56
C LYS A 64 3.35 4.43 4.82
N THR A 65 4.29 3.66 5.35
CA THR A 65 5.07 3.96 6.56
C THR A 65 6.38 4.70 6.28
N GLY A 66 6.68 5.01 5.02
CA GLY A 66 7.92 5.69 4.60
C GLY A 66 8.75 4.84 3.64
N LYS A 67 10.04 5.21 3.51
CA LYS A 67 10.98 4.54 2.61
C LYS A 67 11.43 3.19 3.20
N PHE A 68 11.46 2.16 2.38
CA PHE A 68 11.93 0.83 2.75
C PHE A 68 12.71 0.20 1.59
N LEU A 69 13.46 -0.86 1.89
CA LEU A 69 14.21 -1.61 0.90
C LEU A 69 13.38 -2.82 0.47
N SER A 70 13.10 -2.93 -0.82
CA SER A 70 12.38 -4.05 -1.44
C SER A 70 13.34 -4.84 -2.34
N CYS A 71 13.16 -6.16 -2.44
CA CYS A 71 13.93 -6.95 -3.40
C CYS A 71 13.66 -6.46 -4.84
N GLU A 72 14.71 -6.40 -5.66
CA GLU A 72 14.59 -6.07 -7.09
C GLU A 72 13.71 -7.07 -7.86
N LYS A 73 13.69 -8.34 -7.43
CA LYS A 73 12.90 -9.43 -8.01
C LYS A 73 11.45 -9.49 -7.52
N PHE A 74 10.90 -8.44 -6.94
CA PHE A 74 9.48 -8.41 -6.58
C PHE A 74 8.64 -8.38 -7.88
N PRO A 75 7.59 -9.21 -8.04
CA PRO A 75 6.82 -9.94 -7.03
C PRO A 75 7.33 -11.34 -6.66
N ASP A 76 8.27 -11.92 -7.40
CA ASP A 76 8.78 -13.28 -7.17
C ASP A 76 9.50 -13.44 -5.82
N CYS A 77 10.07 -12.34 -5.30
CA CYS A 77 10.69 -12.30 -3.99
C CYS A 77 10.10 -11.17 -3.13
N THR A 78 9.45 -11.55 -2.04
CA THR A 78 8.79 -10.63 -1.08
C THR A 78 9.72 -10.11 0.02
N GLY A 79 11.03 -10.33 -0.11
CA GLY A 79 12.02 -9.91 0.88
C GLY A 79 12.09 -8.39 1.00
N ALA A 80 11.97 -7.89 2.23
CA ALA A 80 12.02 -6.47 2.53
C ALA A 80 12.88 -6.16 3.76
N ARG A 81 13.41 -4.95 3.82
CA ARG A 81 14.13 -4.40 4.99
C ARG A 81 13.69 -2.97 5.25
N THR A 82 13.87 -2.51 6.48
CA THR A 82 13.79 -1.07 6.79
C THR A 82 14.94 -0.32 6.13
N ILE A 83 14.85 1.01 6.07
CA ILE A 83 15.95 1.86 5.57
C ILE A 83 17.23 1.68 6.39
N ASP A 84 17.09 1.38 7.69
CA ASP A 84 18.21 1.10 8.60
C ASP A 84 18.80 -0.31 8.44
N GLY A 85 18.18 -1.16 7.60
CA GLY A 85 18.67 -2.50 7.29
C GLY A 85 18.09 -3.63 8.14
N LYS A 86 17.17 -3.36 9.06
CA LYS A 86 16.45 -4.40 9.83
C LYS A 86 15.58 -5.22 8.88
N ILE A 87 15.59 -6.53 9.06
CA ILE A 87 14.76 -7.43 8.24
C ILE A 87 13.30 -7.20 8.62
N LEU A 88 12.48 -6.86 7.63
CA LEU A 88 11.04 -6.87 7.80
C LEU A 88 10.60 -8.32 7.63
N GLU A 89 10.29 -8.96 8.75
CA GLU A 89 9.75 -10.30 8.73
C GLU A 89 8.30 -10.20 8.23
N GLY A 90 8.00 -10.95 7.16
CA GLY A 90 6.62 -11.09 6.69
C GLY A 90 5.73 -11.76 7.74
N PRO A 91 4.42 -11.89 7.46
CA PRO A 91 3.49 -12.55 8.36
C PRO A 91 4.01 -13.95 8.73
N LYS A 92 4.26 -14.21 10.01
CA LYS A 92 4.71 -15.53 10.48
C LYS A 92 3.49 -16.39 10.77
N GLU A 93 3.35 -17.53 10.10
CA GLU A 93 2.31 -18.50 10.41
C GLU A 93 2.45 -19.00 11.85
N THR A 94 1.38 -19.00 12.63
CA THR A 94 1.36 -19.57 13.99
C THR A 94 1.10 -21.08 13.97
N GLY A 95 0.75 -21.65 12.80
CA GLY A 95 0.41 -23.06 12.63
C GLY A 95 -1.04 -23.40 13.02
N GLU A 96 -1.77 -22.44 13.57
CA GLU A 96 -3.17 -22.62 13.98
C GLU A 96 -4.12 -22.25 12.84
N LYS A 97 -5.21 -23.01 12.70
CA LYS A 97 -6.29 -22.67 11.77
C LYS A 97 -7.11 -21.52 12.35
N CYS A 98 -7.59 -20.65 11.48
CA CYS A 98 -8.49 -19.57 11.88
C CYS A 98 -9.82 -20.16 12.39
N PRO A 99 -10.25 -19.86 13.63
CA PRO A 99 -11.50 -20.39 14.19
C PRO A 99 -12.76 -19.84 13.52
N GLN A 100 -12.64 -18.78 12.70
CA GLN A 100 -13.78 -18.11 12.07
C GLN A 100 -14.06 -18.60 10.65
N CYS A 101 -13.01 -18.93 9.88
CA CYS A 101 -13.17 -19.38 8.49
C CYS A 101 -12.74 -20.83 8.26
N GLU A 102 -12.10 -21.49 9.24
CA GLU A 102 -11.61 -22.89 9.24
C GLU A 102 -10.63 -23.29 8.11
N THR A 103 -10.50 -22.42 7.11
CA THR A 103 -9.75 -22.59 5.85
C THR A 103 -8.47 -21.76 5.87
N GLY A 104 -8.53 -20.55 6.42
CA GLY A 104 -7.39 -19.67 6.59
C GLY A 104 -6.51 -20.06 7.78
N LYS A 105 -5.25 -19.63 7.75
CA LYS A 105 -4.28 -19.85 8.82
C LYS A 105 -4.07 -18.58 9.63
N LEU A 106 -3.82 -18.72 10.93
CA LEU A 106 -3.44 -17.60 11.76
C LEU A 106 -1.98 -17.21 11.49
N VAL A 107 -1.77 -15.91 11.25
CA VAL A 107 -0.48 -15.28 11.00
C VAL A 107 -0.24 -14.14 11.98
N THR A 108 0.97 -14.07 12.51
CA THR A 108 1.46 -12.94 13.31
C THR A 108 1.92 -11.84 12.37
N ARG A 109 1.29 -10.67 12.46
CA ARG A 109 1.62 -9.45 11.71
C ARG A 109 2.10 -8.36 12.66
N GLU A 110 2.87 -7.42 12.15
CA GLU A 110 3.25 -6.19 12.86
C GLU A 110 2.40 -5.02 12.35
N GLY A 111 1.68 -4.37 13.26
CA GLY A 111 0.87 -3.19 13.00
C GLY A 111 1.38 -1.96 13.73
N LYS A 112 0.63 -0.86 13.65
CA LYS A 112 0.94 0.42 14.32
C LYS A 112 1.11 0.28 15.85
N PHE A 113 0.37 -0.65 16.46
CA PHE A 113 0.33 -0.85 17.91
C PHE A 113 1.20 -2.02 18.39
N GLY A 114 1.95 -2.68 17.48
CA GLY A 114 2.75 -3.86 17.79
C GLY A 114 2.28 -5.11 17.07
N LYS A 115 2.73 -6.27 17.55
CA LYS A 115 2.42 -7.58 16.97
C LYS A 115 0.98 -7.97 17.27
N PHE A 116 0.26 -8.46 16.26
CA PHE A 116 -1.08 -9.00 16.40
C PHE A 116 -1.24 -10.26 15.56
N ILE A 117 -2.16 -11.14 15.98
CA ILE A 117 -2.49 -12.37 15.26
C ILE A 117 -3.73 -12.08 14.41
N SER A 118 -3.72 -12.53 13.15
CA SER A 118 -4.81 -12.33 12.21
C SER A 118 -4.89 -13.49 11.22
N CYS A 119 -6.06 -13.69 10.61
CA CYS A 119 -6.22 -14.65 9.52
C CYS A 119 -5.34 -14.25 8.32
N ASP A 120 -4.74 -15.18 7.61
CA ASP A 120 -4.01 -14.93 6.35
C ASP A 120 -4.87 -14.19 5.32
N GLN A 121 -6.18 -14.50 5.27
CA GLN A 121 -7.17 -13.84 4.41
C GLN A 121 -7.64 -12.47 4.90
N PHE A 122 -7.21 -12.00 6.07
CA PHE A 122 -7.62 -10.71 6.63
C PHE A 122 -7.16 -9.51 5.77
N PRO A 123 -7.96 -8.44 5.60
CA PRO A 123 -9.21 -8.11 6.30
C PRO A 123 -10.35 -9.10 6.11
#